data_AF-A0A2S6QBV0-F1
#
_entry.id   AF-A0A2S6QBV0-F1
#
_cell.length_a   1.000
_cell.length_b   1.000
_cell.length_c   1.000
_cell.angle_alpha   90.00
_cell.angle_beta   90.00
_cell.angle_gamma   90.00
#
_symmetry.space_group_name_H-M   'P 1'
#
loop_
_entity.id
_entity.type
_entity.pdbx_description
1 polymer ?
#
loop_
_entity_poly.entity_id
_entity_poly.type
_entity_poly.pdbx_seq_one_letter_code
_entity_poly.pdbx_strand_id
1 'polypeptide(L)' 'MQAVTEFLTAARGIVFRFVEAGVAVVAIIVLVYLLLGEASGWYVNSVVDNLVVLIEKISSQTLVAIAIVIAAYAIMRAKR' A
#
# COMPACT_ATOMS: atom_id res chain seq x y z
N MET A 1 -20.75 21.96 -8.57
CA MET A 1 -20.10 21.35 -7.39
C MET A 1 -20.43 19.86 -7.25
N GLN A 2 -21.70 19.43 -7.34
CA GLN A 2 -22.09 18.01 -7.19
C GLN A 2 -21.45 17.05 -8.21
N ALA A 3 -21.45 17.40 -9.50
CA ALA A 3 -20.83 16.57 -10.54
C ALA A 3 -19.32 16.34 -10.33
N VAL A 4 -18.61 17.35 -9.80
CA VAL A 4 -17.18 17.24 -9.47
C VAL A 4 -16.97 16.29 -8.30
N THR A 5 -17.80 16.37 -7.26
CA THR A 5 -17.69 15.47 -6.10
C THR A 5 -18.03 14.01 -6.42
N GLU A 6 -18.99 13.78 -7.33
CA GLU A 6 -19.32 12.44 -7.82
C GLU A 6 -18.17 11.83 -8.62
N PHE A 7 -17.61 12.61 -9.54
CA PHE A 7 -16.43 12.19 -10.31
C PHE A 7 -15.26 11.82 -9.39
N LEU A 8 -14.93 12.67 -8.41
CA LEU A 8 -13.85 12.41 -7.45
C LEU A 8 -14.12 11.15 -6.61
N THR A 9 -15.37 10.89 -6.26
CA THR A 9 -15.76 9.69 -5.49
C THR A 9 -15.61 8.42 -6.32
N ALA A 10 -16.04 8.45 -7.59
CA ALA A 10 -15.86 7.35 -8.53
C ALA A 10 -14.38 7.09 -8.81
N ALA A 11 -13.61 8.13 -9.11
CA ALA A 11 -12.17 8.05 -9.34
C ALA A 11 -11.45 7.47 -8.12
N ARG A 12 -11.77 7.96 -6.91
CA ARG A 12 -11.24 7.40 -5.66
C ARG A 12 -11.55 5.91 -5.56
N GLY A 13 -12.80 5.50 -5.80
CA GLY A 13 -13.19 4.09 -5.74
C GLY A 13 -12.38 3.20 -6.69
N ILE A 14 -12.16 3.65 -7.93
CA ILE A 14 -11.36 2.92 -8.91
C ILE A 14 -9.89 2.82 -8.46
N VAL A 15 -9.31 3.93 -8.01
CA VAL A 15 -7.92 3.95 -7.53
C VAL A 15 -7.72 2.99 -6.36
N PHE A 16 -8.62 3.02 -5.36
CA PHE A 16 -8.49 2.12 -4.21
C PHE A 16 -8.61 0.64 -4.59
N ARG A 17 -9.54 0.28 -5.49
CA ARG A 17 -9.65 -1.10 -5.98
C ARG A 17 -8.40 -1.56 -6.73
N PHE A 18 -7.81 -0.68 -7.54
CA PHE A 18 -6.56 -1.01 -8.25
C PHE A 18 -5.39 -1.18 -7.28
N VAL A 19 -5.31 -0.32 -6.25
CA VAL A 19 -4.31 -0.45 -5.19
C VAL A 19 -4.49 -1.75 -4.41
N GLU A 20 -5.71 -2.12 -4.02
CA GLU A 20 -6.01 -3.39 -3.35
C GLU A 20 -5.57 -4.60 -4.18
N ALA A 21 -5.91 -4.61 -5.48
CA ALA A 21 -5.48 -5.66 -6.39
C ALA A 21 -3.95 -5.70 -6.52
N GLY A 22 -3.30 -4.54 -6.67
CA GLY A 22 -1.84 -4.46 -6.75
C GLY A 22 -1.14 -4.97 -5.49
N VAL A 23 -1.65 -4.61 -4.30
CA VAL A 23 -1.12 -5.11 -3.02
C VAL A 23 -1.30 -6.63 -2.91
N ALA A 24 -2.44 -7.18 -3.32
CA ALA A 24 -2.66 -8.62 -3.33
C ALA A 24 -1.67 -9.36 -4.26
N VAL A 25 -1.41 -8.81 -5.45
CA VAL A 25 -0.41 -9.36 -6.39
C VAL A 25 0.98 -9.34 -5.77
N VAL A 26 1.38 -8.22 -5.17
CA VAL A 26 2.69 -8.12 -4.49
C VAL A 26 2.79 -9.12 -3.34
N ALA A 27 1.74 -9.29 -2.53
CA ALA A 27 1.72 -10.28 -1.46
C ALA A 27 1.92 -11.71 -1.97
N ILE A 28 1.28 -12.07 -3.10
CA ILE A 28 1.48 -13.37 -3.74
C ILE A 28 2.94 -13.53 -4.21
N ILE A 29 3.53 -12.50 -4.80
CA ILE A 29 4.95 -12.53 -5.24
C ILE A 29 5.88 -12.76 -4.04
N VAL A 30 5.63 -12.07 -2.91
CA VAL A 30 6.39 -12.29 -1.67
C VAL A 30 6.23 -13.72 -1.17
N LEU A 31 5.03 -14.31 -1.22
CA LEU A 31 4.84 -15.72 -0.85
C LEU A 31 5.64 -16.66 -1.75
N VAL A 32 5.67 -16.42 -3.06
CA VAL A 32 6.49 -17.22 -4.00
C VAL A 32 7.97 -17.12 -3.63
N TYR A 33 8.47 -15.91 -3.33
CA TYR A 33 9.85 -15.73 -2.87
C TYR A 33 10.12 -16.46 -1.55
N LEU A 34 9.20 -16.41 -0.58
CA LEU A 34 9.37 -17.11 0.69
C LEU A 34 9.43 -18.64 0.53
N LEU A 35 8.77 -19.18 -0.50
CA LEU A 35 8.76 -20.63 -0.77
C LEU A 35 9.97 -21.10 -1.56
N LEU A 36 10.42 -20.31 -2.56
CA LEU A 36 11.47 -20.73 -3.51
C LEU A 36 12.82 -20.01 -3.27
N GLY A 37 12.85 -18.94 -2.49
CA GLY A 37 14.00 -18.07 -2.29
C GLY A 37 14.54 -17.51 -3.60
N GLU A 38 15.87 -17.49 -3.73
CA GLU A 38 16.58 -17.03 -4.92
C GLU A 38 16.20 -17.78 -6.21
N ALA A 39 15.67 -19.01 -6.10
CA ALA A 39 15.22 -19.79 -7.25
C ALA A 39 13.85 -19.35 -7.80
N SER A 40 13.19 -18.38 -7.18
CA SER A 40 11.88 -17.86 -7.60
C SER A 40 11.90 -17.05 -8.91
N GLY A 41 13.10 -16.72 -9.39
CA GLY A 41 13.34 -16.07 -10.68
C GLY A 41 13.56 -14.56 -10.56
N TRP A 42 14.19 -14.01 -11.60
CA TRP A 42 14.69 -12.64 -11.67
C TRP A 42 13.72 -11.51 -11.26
N TYR A 43 12.46 -11.57 -11.66
CA TYR A 43 11.40 -10.60 -11.39
C TYR A 43 10.92 -10.70 -9.96
N VAL A 44 10.72 -11.92 -9.44
CA VAL A 44 10.29 -12.12 -8.05
C VAL A 44 11.37 -11.58 -7.12
N ASN A 45 12.64 -11.93 -7.36
CA ASN A 45 13.78 -11.39 -6.61
C ASN A 45 13.82 -9.85 -6.72
N SER A 46 13.70 -9.29 -7.93
CA SER A 46 13.71 -7.84 -8.14
C SER A 46 12.57 -7.11 -7.41
N VAL A 47 11.35 -7.68 -7.39
CA VAL A 47 10.23 -7.10 -6.63
C VAL A 47 10.53 -7.10 -5.14
N VAL A 48 11.07 -8.20 -4.61
CA VAL A 48 11.43 -8.30 -3.19
C VAL A 48 12.57 -7.35 -2.83
N ASP A 49 13.60 -7.22 -3.66
CA ASP A 49 14.68 -6.25 -3.44
C ASP A 49 14.15 -4.81 -3.34
N ASN A 50 13.23 -4.44 -4.24
CA ASN A 50 12.60 -3.11 -4.18
C ASN A 50 11.75 -2.92 -2.92
N LEU A 51 11.08 -3.97 -2.44
CA LEU A 51 10.34 -3.92 -1.17
C LEU A 51 11.28 -3.77 0.03
N VAL A 52 12.42 -4.46 0.03
CA VAL A 52 13.45 -4.32 1.07
C VAL A 52 13.97 -2.88 1.10
N VAL A 53 14.35 -2.34 -0.07
CA VAL A 53 14.80 -0.93 -0.18
C VAL A 53 13.72 0.05 0.32
N LEU A 54 12.45 -0.23 0.03
CA LEU A 54 11.34 0.58 0.54
C LEU A 54 11.28 0.52 2.08
N ILE A 55 11.31 -0.67 2.66
CA ILE A 55 11.23 -0.88 4.11
C ILE A 55 12.42 -0.21 4.81
N GLU A 56 13.63 -0.34 4.26
CA GLU A 56 14.83 0.29 4.81
C GLU A 56 14.77 1.83 4.78
N LYS A 57 14.08 2.40 3.79
CA LYS A 57 13.86 3.85 3.72
C LYS A 57 12.78 4.33 4.69
N ILE A 58 11.91 3.45 5.16
CA ILE A 58 10.87 3.81 6.13
C ILE A 58 11.52 3.87 7.52
N SER A 59 11.84 5.09 7.95
CA SER A 59 12.34 5.32 9.32
C SER A 59 11.24 5.14 10.37
N SER A 60 11.63 4.84 11.61
CA SER A 60 10.69 4.80 12.75
C SER A 60 9.91 6.10 12.92
N GLN A 61 10.52 7.26 12.62
CA GLN A 61 9.82 8.55 12.69
C GLN A 61 8.70 8.64 11.65
N THR A 62 8.91 8.09 10.46
CA THR A 62 7.90 8.06 9.38
C THR A 62 6.70 7.21 9.79
N LEU A 63 6.93 6.06 10.42
CA LEU A 63 5.87 5.20 10.93
C LEU A 63 5.03 5.89 12.00
N VAL A 64 5.69 6.56 12.96
CA VAL A 64 5.00 7.32 14.02
C VAL A 64 4.15 8.44 13.41
N ALA A 65 4.67 9.18 12.43
CA ALA A 65 3.94 10.25 11.76
C ALA A 65 2.68 9.72 11.05
N ILE A 66 2.80 8.61 10.32
CA ILE A 66 1.66 7.96 9.66
C ILE A 66 0.61 7.52 10.69
N ALA A 67 1.03 6.91 11.79
CA ALA A 67 0.12 6.47 12.85
C ALA A 67 -0.67 7.65 13.46
N ILE A 68 -0.02 8.79 13.69
CA ILE A 68 -0.68 10.01 14.20
C ILE A 68 -1.72 10.51 13.20
N VAL A 69 -1.40 10.57 11.91
CA VAL A 69 -2.34 11.03 10.87
C VAL A 69 -3.56 10.10 10.79
N ILE A 70 -3.35 8.79 10.82
CA ILE A 70 -4.43 7.79 10.81
C ILE A 70 -5.31 7.94 12.05
N ALA A 71 -4.70 8.08 13.24
CA ALA A 71 -5.44 8.25 14.50
C ALA A 71 -6.27 9.55 14.50
N ALA A 72 -5.69 10.66 14.06
CA ALA A 72 -6.39 11.94 13.95
C ALA A 72 -7.58 11.84 13.00
N TYR A 73 -7.39 11.23 11.81
CA TYR A 73 -8.46 11.01 10.85
C TYR A 73 -9.59 10.13 11.43
N ALA A 74 -9.25 9.05 12.14
CA ALA A 74 -10.22 8.17 12.78
C ALA A 74 -11.06 8.90 13.85
N ILE A 75 -10.42 9.71 14.70
CA ILE A 75 -11.10 10.53 15.72
C ILE A 75 -12.04 11.54 15.06
N MET A 76 -11.60 12.22 14.01
CA MET A 76 -12.43 13.19 13.29
C MET A 76 -13.65 12.53 12.64
N ARG A 77 -13.49 11.31 12.11
CA ARG A 77 -14.60 10.55 11.53
C ARG A 77 -15.57 10.05 12.59
N ALA A 78 -15.09 9.64 13.76
CA ALA A 78 -15.93 9.15 14.86
C ALA A 78 -16.78 10.26 15.51
N LYS A 79 -16.38 11.52 15.39
CA LYS A 79 -17.12 12.69 15.89
C LYS A 79 -18.18 13.24 14.90
N ARG A 80 -18.21 12.76 13.66
CA ARG A 80 -19.23 13.08 12.66
C ARG A 80 -20.31 12.01 12.67
#